data_AF-X0ZHP7-F1
#
_entry.id   AF-X0ZHP7-F1
#
_cell.length_a   1.000
_cell.length_b   1.000
_cell.length_c   1.000
_cell.angle_alpha   90.00
_cell.angle_beta   90.00
_cell.angle_gamma   90.00
#
_symmetry.space_group_name_H-M   'P 1'
#
loop_
_entity.id
_entity.type
_entity.pdbx_description
1 polymer ?
#
loop_
_entity_poly.entity_id
_entity_poly.type
_entity_poly.pdbx_seq_one_letter_code
_entity_poly.pdbx_strand_id
1 'polypeptide(L)'
;VDLDTAVIDSLENIFALVKDPSMFITLEDFYQKGRLATGVAWIPAKSSKIRRIWKMWGESDGVAGSRMDNFLRKAAIPDAFWQNLTNTIYDFKPRNKKFLTTIPKGANLICFHGKPRIYDAAVDWVQDYVNTNLIRPPAKVTVIIPYKTDRGWLQDAINSVPKDVQLIISQGKGNWPENFNKVLDQATGDYIRYLHEDDMLTENCIRDSVQAIEDQGVDFIHGGVIEIYQGTNK
;
A
#
# COMPACT_ATOMS: atom_id res chain seq x y z
N VAL A 1 -9.86 9.58 -1.09
CA VAL A 1 -9.57 9.02 -2.42
C VAL A 1 -9.68 7.51 -2.29
N ASP A 2 -10.29 6.83 -3.26
CA ASP A 2 -10.45 5.36 -3.26
C ASP A 2 -9.11 4.67 -3.60
N LEU A 3 -8.92 3.42 -3.15
CA LEU A 3 -7.70 2.64 -3.35
C LEU A 3 -7.42 2.35 -4.83
N ASP A 4 -8.45 2.44 -5.68
CA ASP A 4 -8.37 2.28 -7.13
C ASP A 4 -8.10 3.61 -7.85
N THR A 5 -7.21 4.47 -7.33
CA THR A 5 -6.95 5.79 -7.94
C THR A 5 -5.46 6.14 -7.88
N ALA A 6 -4.92 6.60 -9.01
CA ALA A 6 -3.58 7.17 -9.09
C ALA A 6 -3.66 8.71 -9.00
N VAL A 7 -3.01 9.27 -7.99
CA VAL A 7 -2.75 10.72 -7.87
C VAL A 7 -1.49 11.03 -8.69
N ILE A 8 -1.64 11.69 -9.82
CA ILE A 8 -0.56 11.90 -10.81
C ILE A 8 0.25 13.15 -10.51
N ASP A 9 -0.45 14.23 -10.18
CA ASP A 9 0.14 15.49 -9.78
C ASP A 9 -0.32 15.79 -8.34
N SER A 10 -1.22 16.75 -8.14
CA SER A 10 -1.64 17.19 -6.81
C SER A 10 -3.17 17.18 -6.65
N LEU A 11 -3.65 16.68 -5.52
CA LEU A 11 -5.08 16.76 -5.15
C LEU A 11 -5.47 18.20 -4.77
N GLU A 12 -4.53 18.99 -4.30
CA GLU A 12 -4.70 20.41 -3.97
C GLU A 12 -5.18 21.19 -5.21
N ASN A 13 -4.70 20.83 -6.41
CA ASN A 13 -5.18 21.41 -7.67
C ASN A 13 -6.68 21.17 -7.88
N ILE A 14 -7.21 20.00 -7.48
CA ILE A 14 -8.63 19.67 -7.56
C ILE A 14 -9.40 20.39 -6.44
N PHE A 15 -8.89 20.38 -5.21
CA PHE A 15 -9.57 20.98 -4.07
C PHE A 15 -9.61 22.51 -4.13
N ALA A 16 -8.63 23.17 -4.77
CA ALA A 16 -8.64 24.61 -5.00
C ALA A 16 -9.80 25.09 -5.91
N LEU A 17 -10.46 24.17 -6.62
CA LEU A 17 -11.65 24.45 -7.44
C LEU A 17 -12.91 24.63 -6.60
N VAL A 18 -12.90 24.19 -5.34
CA VAL A 18 -14.05 24.35 -4.43
C VAL A 18 -14.19 25.82 -4.04
N LYS A 19 -15.19 26.50 -4.61
CA LYS A 19 -15.50 27.90 -4.28
C LYS A 19 -16.47 28.06 -3.12
N ASP A 20 -17.41 27.13 -3.00
CA ASP A 20 -18.32 27.04 -1.86
C ASP A 20 -18.00 25.78 -1.04
N PRO A 21 -17.41 25.93 0.16
CA PRO A 21 -17.02 24.80 0.98
C PRO A 21 -18.22 24.03 1.56
N SER A 22 -19.45 24.53 1.41
CA SER A 22 -20.68 23.87 1.87
C SER A 22 -21.26 22.86 0.88
N MET A 23 -20.79 22.87 -0.38
CA MET A 23 -21.22 21.94 -1.41
C MET A 23 -20.75 20.51 -1.12
N PHE A 24 -21.58 19.52 -1.46
CA PHE A 24 -21.19 18.12 -1.55
C PHE A 24 -20.82 17.79 -3.00
N ILE A 25 -19.52 17.59 -3.27
CA ILE A 25 -19.00 17.37 -4.63
C ILE A 25 -18.45 15.96 -4.70
N THR A 26 -18.78 15.22 -5.75
CA THR A 26 -18.29 13.84 -5.93
C THR A 26 -17.74 13.64 -7.33
N LEU A 27 -17.12 12.50 -7.55
CA LEU A 27 -16.89 12.02 -8.91
C LEU A 27 -18.26 11.72 -9.56
N GLU A 28 -18.39 12.01 -10.85
CA GLU A 28 -19.41 11.39 -11.70
C GLU A 28 -18.93 10.00 -12.13
N ASP A 29 -19.82 9.01 -12.09
CA ASP A 29 -19.54 7.66 -12.58
C ASP A 29 -19.26 7.72 -14.10
N PHE A 30 -18.04 7.33 -14.50
CA PHE A 30 -17.60 7.39 -15.90
C PHE A 30 -18.42 6.49 -16.85
N TYR A 31 -19.09 5.46 -16.33
CA TYR A 31 -19.94 4.55 -17.10
C TYR A 31 -21.42 4.91 -17.01
N GLN A 32 -21.85 5.51 -15.89
CA GLN A 32 -23.22 5.90 -15.59
C GLN A 32 -23.32 7.42 -15.39
N LYS A 33 -23.30 8.19 -16.48
CA LYS A 33 -23.48 9.64 -16.43
C LYS A 33 -24.67 10.05 -15.56
N GLY A 34 -24.49 11.12 -14.78
CA GLY A 34 -25.43 11.64 -13.80
C GLY A 34 -25.49 10.88 -12.48
N ARG A 35 -24.70 9.80 -12.31
CA ARG A 35 -24.61 9.05 -11.06
C ARG A 35 -23.34 9.44 -10.31
N LEU A 36 -23.44 9.54 -8.98
CA LEU A 36 -22.26 9.74 -8.14
C LEU A 36 -21.39 8.49 -8.06
N ALA A 37 -20.09 8.73 -7.96
CA ALA A 37 -19.06 7.75 -7.66
C ALA A 37 -18.12 8.29 -6.56
N THR A 38 -17.51 7.40 -5.79
CA THR A 38 -16.80 7.73 -4.54
C THR A 38 -15.29 7.75 -4.66
N GLY A 39 -14.75 7.61 -5.89
CA GLY A 39 -13.31 7.68 -6.16
C GLY A 39 -12.66 8.90 -5.52
N VAL A 40 -13.31 10.07 -5.64
CA VAL A 40 -12.97 11.30 -4.91
C VAL A 40 -14.25 12.05 -4.55
N ALA A 41 -14.36 12.49 -3.30
CA ALA A 41 -15.47 13.30 -2.83
C ALA A 41 -14.97 14.43 -1.94
N TRP A 42 -15.54 15.62 -2.13
CA TRP A 42 -15.48 16.73 -1.19
C TRP A 42 -16.74 16.71 -0.35
N ILE A 43 -16.53 16.45 0.94
CA ILE A 43 -17.60 16.24 1.90
C ILE A 43 -17.56 17.37 2.95
N PRO A 44 -18.53 18.29 2.94
CA PRO A 44 -18.57 19.42 3.86
C PRO A 44 -18.88 18.98 5.29
N ALA A 45 -17.95 19.24 6.22
CA ALA A 45 -18.05 18.82 7.63
C ALA A 45 -19.34 19.28 8.34
N LYS A 46 -19.88 20.45 7.96
CA LYS A 46 -21.06 21.07 8.59
C LYS A 46 -22.32 21.03 7.71
N SER A 47 -22.47 20.03 6.85
CA SER A 47 -23.66 19.91 5.98
C SER A 47 -24.79 19.08 6.58
N SER A 48 -26.04 19.49 6.34
CA SER A 48 -27.24 18.71 6.65
C SER A 48 -27.26 17.37 5.90
N LYS A 49 -26.69 17.33 4.67
CA LYS A 49 -26.54 16.10 3.89
C LYS A 49 -25.65 15.09 4.62
N ILE A 50 -24.62 15.57 5.32
CA ILE A 50 -23.70 14.71 6.06
C ILE A 50 -24.29 14.18 7.34
N ARG A 51 -25.07 14.99 8.05
CA ARG A 51 -25.87 14.48 9.18
C ARG A 51 -26.78 13.34 8.72
N ARG A 52 -27.41 13.47 7.55
CA ARG A 52 -28.22 12.39 6.96
C ARG A 52 -27.39 11.16 6.60
N ILE A 53 -26.24 11.33 5.97
CA ILE A 53 -25.31 10.23 5.64
C ILE A 53 -24.92 9.46 6.90
N TRP A 54 -24.44 10.14 7.95
CA TRP A 54 -24.05 9.51 9.21
C TRP A 54 -25.20 8.84 9.93
N LYS A 55 -26.37 9.50 9.98
CA LYS A 55 -27.58 8.91 10.56
C LYS A 55 -27.96 7.61 9.85
N MET A 56 -28.02 7.65 8.51
CA MET A 56 -28.33 6.46 7.72
C MET A 56 -27.30 5.36 7.88
N TRP A 57 -26.01 5.70 8.04
CA TRP A 57 -24.94 4.73 8.29
C TRP A 57 -25.11 4.04 9.65
N GLY A 58 -25.41 4.80 10.71
CA GLY A 58 -25.58 4.26 12.06
C GLY A 58 -26.89 3.50 12.28
N GLU A 59 -27.93 3.77 11.48
CA GLU A 59 -29.22 3.06 11.52
C GLU A 59 -29.24 1.81 10.63
N SER A 60 -28.25 1.66 9.76
CA SER A 60 -28.23 0.57 8.79
C SER A 60 -27.41 -0.62 9.26
N ASP A 61 -28.07 -1.62 9.86
CA ASP A 61 -27.51 -2.96 10.11
C ASP A 61 -27.08 -3.71 8.82
N GLY A 62 -27.32 -3.13 7.63
CA GLY A 62 -27.20 -3.79 6.33
C GLY A 62 -26.35 -3.09 5.27
N VAL A 63 -25.46 -2.15 5.62
CA VAL A 63 -24.49 -1.57 4.65
C VAL A 63 -23.23 -2.44 4.51
N ALA A 64 -23.00 -3.35 5.46
CA ALA A 64 -21.93 -4.34 5.41
C ALA A 64 -22.01 -5.16 4.11
N GLY A 65 -20.99 -5.02 3.24
CA GLY A 65 -20.88 -5.74 1.97
C GLY A 65 -21.42 -5.03 0.72
N SER A 66 -22.01 -3.84 0.84
CA SER A 66 -22.45 -3.05 -0.33
C SER A 66 -21.43 -1.97 -0.74
N ARG A 67 -21.31 -1.68 -2.05
CA ARG A 67 -20.44 -0.60 -2.55
C ARG A 67 -20.86 0.76 -1.97
N MET A 68 -19.90 1.55 -1.51
CA MET A 68 -20.11 2.89 -0.93
C MET A 68 -20.94 3.80 -1.86
N ASP A 69 -20.71 3.75 -3.17
CA ASP A 69 -21.51 4.47 -4.18
C ASP A 69 -23.01 4.21 -4.03
N ASN A 70 -23.41 2.96 -3.86
CA ASN A 70 -24.81 2.57 -3.77
C ASN A 70 -25.46 3.13 -2.50
N PHE A 71 -24.73 3.15 -1.40
CA PHE A 71 -25.17 3.75 -0.16
C PHE A 71 -25.33 5.26 -0.31
N LEU A 72 -24.30 5.95 -0.79
CA LEU A 72 -24.32 7.41 -0.93
C LEU A 72 -25.40 7.87 -1.92
N ARG A 73 -25.67 7.12 -3.00
CA ARG A 73 -26.77 7.39 -3.95
C ARG A 73 -28.14 7.42 -3.29
N LYS A 74 -28.34 6.71 -2.17
CA LYS A 74 -29.58 6.72 -1.38
C LYS A 74 -29.59 7.82 -0.32
N ALA A 75 -28.40 8.15 0.20
CA ALA A 75 -28.26 9.05 1.32
C ALA A 75 -28.27 10.53 0.92
N ALA A 76 -27.65 10.89 -0.21
CA ALA A 76 -27.53 12.28 -0.63
C ALA A 76 -27.42 12.43 -2.15
N ILE A 77 -27.87 13.58 -2.64
CA ILE A 77 -27.66 14.02 -4.03
C ILE A 77 -26.48 15.01 -4.02
N PRO A 78 -25.44 14.79 -4.85
CA PRO A 78 -24.33 15.73 -4.97
C PRO A 78 -24.80 17.08 -5.52
N ASP A 79 -24.18 18.16 -5.05
CA ASP A 79 -24.40 19.51 -5.57
C ASP A 79 -23.67 19.75 -6.90
N ALA A 80 -22.52 19.08 -7.09
CA ALA A 80 -21.76 19.10 -8.32
C ALA A 80 -20.93 17.82 -8.50
N PHE A 81 -20.46 17.61 -9.72
CA PHE A 81 -19.45 16.61 -10.02
C PHE A 81 -18.10 17.26 -10.31
N TRP A 82 -17.00 16.61 -9.95
CA TRP A 82 -15.66 17.11 -10.25
C TRP A 82 -15.43 17.35 -11.75
N GLN A 83 -16.02 16.49 -12.59
CA GLN A 83 -15.97 16.61 -14.05
C GLN A 83 -16.65 17.89 -14.59
N ASN A 84 -17.49 18.56 -13.80
CA ASN A 84 -18.05 19.87 -14.15
C ASN A 84 -17.08 21.02 -13.83
N LEU A 85 -16.10 20.78 -12.96
CA LEU A 85 -15.16 21.78 -12.45
C LEU A 85 -13.79 21.67 -13.13
N THR A 86 -13.41 20.49 -13.62
CA THR A 86 -12.13 20.24 -14.26
C THR A 86 -12.19 19.11 -15.28
N ASN A 87 -11.29 19.17 -16.26
CA ASN A 87 -11.01 18.11 -17.22
C ASN A 87 -9.74 17.31 -16.88
N THR A 88 -9.15 17.51 -15.70
CA THR A 88 -7.88 16.88 -15.26
C THR A 88 -8.06 15.53 -14.58
N ILE A 89 -9.28 14.98 -14.57
CA ILE A 89 -9.62 13.71 -13.93
C ILE A 89 -10.03 12.71 -15.02
N TYR A 90 -9.31 11.59 -15.09
CA TYR A 90 -9.46 10.62 -16.18
C TYR A 90 -9.85 9.25 -15.66
N ASP A 91 -10.52 8.47 -16.51
CA ASP A 91 -10.75 7.05 -16.30
C ASP A 91 -9.61 6.26 -16.96
N PHE A 92 -9.00 5.34 -16.24
CA PHE A 92 -7.97 4.43 -16.77
C PHE A 92 -8.50 3.58 -17.93
N LYS A 93 -9.79 3.24 -17.88
CA LYS A 93 -10.44 2.35 -18.84
C LYS A 93 -11.64 3.04 -19.49
N PRO A 94 -11.42 4.04 -20.35
CA PRO A 94 -12.50 4.71 -21.06
C PRO A 94 -13.40 3.70 -21.79
N ARG A 95 -14.65 4.12 -22.01
CA ARG A 95 -15.69 3.36 -22.73
C ARG A 95 -15.06 2.68 -23.96
N ASN A 96 -15.24 1.36 -24.07
CA ASN A 96 -14.62 0.42 -25.03
C ASN A 96 -13.41 -0.40 -24.53
N LYS A 97 -13.12 -0.41 -23.22
CA LYS A 97 -12.08 -1.25 -22.59
C LYS A 97 -10.66 -1.00 -23.12
N LYS A 98 -10.42 0.13 -23.78
CA LYS A 98 -9.05 0.56 -24.14
C LYS A 98 -8.41 1.12 -22.89
N PHE A 99 -7.23 0.63 -22.53
CA PHE A 99 -6.48 1.17 -21.39
C PHE A 99 -5.80 2.48 -21.79
N LEU A 100 -5.66 3.39 -20.84
CA LEU A 100 -4.76 4.53 -20.97
C LEU A 100 -3.32 4.03 -20.96
N THR A 101 -2.68 4.00 -22.12
CA THR A 101 -1.28 3.55 -22.26
C THR A 101 -0.26 4.65 -21.93
N THR A 102 -0.71 5.90 -21.81
CA THR A 102 0.11 7.04 -21.40
C THR A 102 -0.69 7.93 -20.45
N ILE A 103 0.01 8.66 -19.58
CA ILE A 103 -0.60 9.66 -18.70
C ILE A 103 -1.12 10.83 -19.55
N PRO A 104 -2.42 11.16 -19.50
CA PRO A 104 -2.94 12.32 -20.22
C PRO A 104 -2.29 13.62 -19.76
N LYS A 105 -2.01 14.53 -20.71
CA LYS A 105 -1.40 15.83 -20.39
C LYS A 105 -2.28 16.61 -19.42
N GLY A 106 -1.72 16.98 -18.27
CA GLY A 106 -2.43 17.73 -17.22
C GLY A 106 -3.34 16.87 -16.34
N ALA A 107 -3.21 15.54 -16.34
CA ALA A 107 -3.91 14.69 -15.40
C ALA A 107 -3.45 15.00 -13.96
N ASN A 108 -4.41 15.33 -13.09
CA ASN A 108 -4.20 15.36 -11.64
C ASN A 108 -4.53 13.99 -11.03
N LEU A 109 -5.49 13.28 -11.62
CA LEU A 109 -6.05 12.05 -11.07
C LEU A 109 -6.45 11.08 -12.20
N ILE A 110 -6.14 9.79 -12.02
CA ILE A 110 -6.60 8.71 -12.89
C ILE A 110 -7.32 7.66 -12.03
N CYS A 111 -8.62 7.47 -12.26
CA CYS A 111 -9.45 6.50 -11.55
C CYS A 111 -9.45 5.15 -12.29
N PHE A 112 -9.25 4.08 -11.54
CA PHE A 112 -9.34 2.70 -12.01
C PHE A 112 -10.71 2.13 -11.68
N HIS A 113 -11.31 1.41 -12.63
CA HIS A 113 -12.62 0.79 -12.46
C HIS A 113 -12.60 -0.68 -12.87
N GLY A 114 -12.94 -1.54 -11.91
CA GLY A 114 -13.01 -2.99 -12.14
C GLY A 114 -11.62 -3.58 -12.40
N LYS A 115 -11.54 -4.53 -13.33
CA LYS A 115 -10.28 -5.18 -13.73
C LYS A 115 -9.74 -4.61 -15.07
N PRO A 116 -8.40 -4.48 -15.20
CA PRO A 116 -7.39 -4.72 -14.16
C PRO A 116 -7.45 -3.67 -13.05
N ARG A 117 -7.11 -4.07 -11.80
CA ARG A 117 -6.84 -3.13 -10.71
C ARG A 117 -5.51 -2.41 -10.97
N ILE A 118 -5.21 -1.35 -10.22
CA ILE A 118 -3.97 -0.59 -10.40
C ILE A 118 -2.72 -1.49 -10.34
N TYR A 119 -2.70 -2.46 -9.41
CA TYR A 119 -1.61 -3.43 -9.25
C TYR A 119 -1.56 -4.50 -10.36
N ASP A 120 -2.67 -4.77 -11.04
CA ASP A 120 -2.77 -5.78 -12.09
C ASP A 120 -2.57 -5.18 -13.50
N ALA A 121 -2.46 -3.86 -13.60
CA ALA A 121 -2.43 -3.16 -14.88
C ALA A 121 -1.04 -3.31 -15.52
N ALA A 122 -0.98 -4.13 -16.57
CA ALA A 122 0.21 -4.29 -17.41
C ALA A 122 0.38 -3.11 -18.40
N VAL A 123 0.59 -1.91 -17.83
CA VAL A 123 0.89 -0.68 -18.57
C VAL A 123 2.08 0.01 -17.91
N ASP A 124 3.11 0.33 -18.69
CA ASP A 124 4.41 0.82 -18.20
C ASP A 124 4.29 1.95 -17.18
N TRP A 125 3.55 3.02 -17.50
CA TRP A 125 3.42 4.15 -16.55
C TRP A 125 2.72 3.77 -15.25
N VAL A 126 1.83 2.77 -15.27
CA VAL A 126 1.14 2.29 -14.05
C VAL A 126 2.11 1.49 -13.19
N GLN A 127 2.94 0.66 -13.82
CA GLN A 127 4.00 -0.06 -13.11
C GLN A 127 5.00 0.92 -12.49
N ASP A 128 5.44 1.92 -13.25
CA ASP A 128 6.28 3.00 -12.74
C ASP A 128 5.61 3.73 -11.58
N TYR A 129 4.32 4.08 -11.71
CA TYR A 129 3.56 4.75 -10.67
C TYR A 129 3.49 3.94 -9.37
N VAL A 130 3.14 2.65 -9.46
CA VAL A 130 3.06 1.74 -8.32
C VAL A 130 4.44 1.59 -7.68
N ASN A 131 5.49 1.42 -8.48
CA ASN A 131 6.85 1.22 -8.00
C ASN A 131 7.48 2.50 -7.41
N THR A 132 7.01 3.69 -7.78
CA THR A 132 7.57 4.98 -7.32
C THR A 132 6.77 5.63 -6.20
N ASN A 133 5.43 5.56 -6.23
CA ASN A 133 4.55 6.31 -5.32
C ASN A 133 3.88 5.45 -4.23
N LEU A 134 3.94 4.12 -4.33
CA LEU A 134 3.52 3.21 -3.25
C LEU A 134 4.69 2.65 -2.47
N ILE A 135 5.88 3.25 -2.61
CA ILE A 135 6.93 3.12 -1.61
C ILE A 135 6.40 3.79 -0.33
N ARG A 136 5.68 3.02 0.52
CA ARG A 136 5.85 3.21 1.96
C ARG A 136 7.36 3.29 2.15
N PRO A 137 7.91 4.31 2.83
CA PRO A 137 9.34 4.30 3.14
C PRO A 137 9.64 2.88 3.65
N PRO A 138 10.61 2.18 3.04
CA PRO A 138 10.77 0.74 3.26
C PRO A 138 10.76 0.51 4.77
N ALA A 139 9.84 -0.34 5.23
CA ALA A 139 9.68 -0.56 6.66
C ALA A 139 11.06 -0.89 7.22
N LYS A 140 11.47 -0.18 8.27
CA LYS A 140 12.84 -0.33 8.74
C LYS A 140 12.94 -1.71 9.35
N VAL A 141 13.86 -2.52 8.85
CA VAL A 141 14.12 -3.85 9.41
C VAL A 141 15.47 -3.82 10.10
N THR A 142 15.53 -4.36 11.31
CA THR A 142 16.79 -4.74 11.95
C THR A 142 17.01 -6.23 11.77
N VAL A 143 18.10 -6.61 11.12
CA VAL A 143 18.57 -8.00 11.07
C VAL A 143 19.51 -8.23 12.26
N ILE A 144 19.23 -9.26 13.06
CA ILE A 144 20.09 -9.66 14.18
C ILE A 144 20.65 -11.05 13.87
N ILE A 145 21.98 -11.16 13.89
CA ILE A 145 22.71 -12.43 13.79
C ILE A 145 23.30 -12.77 15.17
N PRO A 146 22.59 -13.53 16.02
CA PRO A 146 23.11 -13.97 17.31
C PRO A 146 23.93 -15.25 17.16
N TYR A 147 25.15 -15.26 17.71
CA TYR A 147 26.00 -16.46 17.62
C TYR A 147 26.98 -16.55 18.78
N LYS A 148 27.46 -17.78 19.02
CA LYS A 148 28.52 -18.06 20.00
C LYS A 148 29.87 -18.26 19.33
N THR A 149 29.88 -19.14 18.33
CA THR A 149 31.05 -19.50 17.54
C THR A 149 30.65 -19.47 16.07
N ASP A 150 31.50 -18.88 15.23
CA ASP A 150 31.31 -18.97 13.78
C ASP A 150 31.57 -20.40 13.32
N ARG A 151 30.59 -21.00 12.64
CA ARG A 151 30.65 -22.36 12.10
C ARG A 151 31.23 -22.44 10.69
N GLY A 152 31.76 -21.32 10.18
CA GLY A 152 32.37 -21.19 8.86
C GLY A 152 31.49 -20.48 7.83
N TRP A 153 30.34 -19.95 8.24
CA TRP A 153 29.30 -19.41 7.36
C TRP A 153 28.87 -17.98 7.71
N LEU A 154 29.38 -17.42 8.81
CA LEU A 154 28.97 -16.10 9.30
C LEU A 154 29.17 -15.01 8.24
N GLN A 155 30.24 -15.09 7.46
CA GLN A 155 30.52 -14.08 6.43
C GLN A 155 29.49 -14.14 5.30
N ASP A 156 29.00 -15.32 4.93
CA ASP A 156 27.96 -15.48 3.93
C ASP A 156 26.61 -14.95 4.45
N ALA A 157 26.29 -15.24 5.72
CA ALA A 157 25.13 -14.66 6.39
C ALA A 157 25.17 -13.14 6.36
N ILE A 158 26.29 -12.52 6.77
CA ILE A 158 26.51 -11.05 6.73
C ILE A 158 26.36 -10.51 5.31
N ASN A 159 26.99 -11.15 4.33
CA ASN A 159 26.97 -10.71 2.93
C ASN A 159 25.58 -10.79 2.30
N SER A 160 24.72 -11.68 2.80
CA SER A 160 23.33 -11.81 2.32
C SER A 160 22.41 -10.69 2.83
N VAL A 161 22.83 -9.93 3.85
CA VAL A 161 22.03 -8.85 4.44
C VAL A 161 22.08 -7.60 3.56
N PRO A 162 20.93 -7.04 3.14
CA PRO A 162 20.90 -5.80 2.37
C PRO A 162 21.56 -4.63 3.10
N LYS A 163 22.20 -3.71 2.37
CA LYS A 163 22.95 -2.58 2.97
C LYS A 163 22.06 -1.46 3.53
N ASP A 164 20.80 -1.46 3.15
CA ASP A 164 19.77 -0.50 3.53
C ASP A 164 19.02 -0.88 4.82
N VAL A 165 19.32 -2.05 5.40
CA VAL A 165 18.79 -2.48 6.70
C VAL A 165 19.85 -2.36 7.80
N GLN A 166 19.42 -2.20 9.06
CA GLN A 166 20.34 -2.23 10.18
C GLN A 166 20.76 -3.67 10.44
N LEU A 167 22.06 -3.95 10.41
CA LEU A 167 22.62 -5.25 10.80
C LEU A 167 23.25 -5.16 12.19
N ILE A 168 22.87 -6.06 13.08
CA ILE A 168 23.50 -6.26 14.40
C ILE A 168 24.09 -7.66 14.47
N ILE A 169 25.41 -7.73 14.58
CA ILE A 169 26.14 -8.98 14.81
C ILE A 169 26.35 -9.13 16.31
N SER A 170 25.80 -10.20 16.88
CA SER A 170 25.63 -10.31 18.33
C SER A 170 26.36 -11.51 18.93
N GLN A 171 27.70 -11.42 19.00
CA GLN A 171 28.52 -12.50 19.55
C GLN A 171 28.51 -12.56 21.08
N GLY A 172 28.38 -13.75 21.69
CA GLY A 172 28.59 -13.88 23.13
C GLY A 172 28.66 -15.32 23.63
N LYS A 173 29.04 -15.47 24.91
CA LYS A 173 29.25 -16.78 25.55
C LYS A 173 27.94 -17.58 25.76
N GLY A 174 26.82 -16.87 25.74
CA GLY A 174 25.48 -17.42 25.92
C GLY A 174 24.98 -18.26 24.74
N ASN A 175 23.78 -18.79 24.89
CA ASN A 175 23.05 -19.44 23.80
C ASN A 175 22.49 -18.39 22.82
N TRP A 176 21.90 -18.84 21.70
CA TRP A 176 21.38 -17.91 20.69
C TRP A 176 20.30 -16.96 21.24
N PRO A 177 19.35 -17.37 22.12
CA PRO A 177 18.38 -16.44 22.68
C PRO A 177 19.00 -15.38 23.58
N GLU A 178 19.96 -15.75 24.43
CA GLU A 178 20.69 -14.79 25.27
C GLU A 178 21.44 -13.76 24.42
N ASN A 179 22.08 -14.23 23.36
CA ASN A 179 22.78 -13.37 22.42
C ASN A 179 21.83 -12.49 21.59
N PHE A 180 20.63 -12.96 21.27
CA PHE A 180 19.61 -12.16 20.60
C PHE A 180 19.06 -11.06 21.52
N ASN A 181 18.62 -11.45 22.73
CA ASN A 181 17.95 -10.54 23.66
C ASN A 181 18.85 -9.40 24.16
N LYS A 182 20.16 -9.64 24.31
CA LYS A 182 21.10 -8.62 24.83
C LYS A 182 21.28 -7.39 23.92
N VAL A 183 20.84 -7.47 22.65
CA VAL A 183 20.95 -6.38 21.66
C VAL A 183 19.59 -5.91 21.14
N LEU A 184 18.50 -6.45 21.68
CA LEU A 184 17.16 -6.16 21.19
C LEU A 184 16.79 -4.69 21.36
N ASP A 185 17.30 -4.06 22.42
CA ASP A 185 17.16 -2.64 22.74
C ASP A 185 17.91 -1.70 21.78
N GLN A 186 18.81 -2.23 20.95
CA GLN A 186 19.57 -1.49 19.94
C GLN A 186 18.91 -1.53 18.56
N ALA A 187 17.86 -2.34 18.39
CA ALA A 187 17.11 -2.43 17.15
C ALA A 187 16.34 -1.13 16.88
N THR A 188 16.54 -0.57 15.70
CA THR A 188 15.87 0.66 15.23
C THR A 188 14.76 0.39 14.21
N GLY A 189 14.60 -0.86 13.80
CA GLY A 189 13.57 -1.29 12.85
C GLY A 189 12.19 -1.37 13.47
N ASP A 190 11.18 -1.12 12.64
CA ASP A 190 9.77 -1.44 12.91
C ASP A 190 9.57 -2.96 12.99
N TYR A 191 10.42 -3.71 12.28
CA TYR A 191 10.47 -5.18 12.27
C TYR A 191 11.85 -5.70 12.65
N ILE A 192 11.87 -6.90 13.22
CA ILE A 192 13.10 -7.63 13.49
C ILE A 192 13.13 -8.89 12.64
N ARG A 193 14.24 -9.07 11.91
CA ARG A 193 14.56 -10.32 11.23
C ARG A 193 15.64 -11.05 12.03
N TYR A 194 15.25 -12.18 12.57
CA TYR A 194 16.18 -13.16 13.11
C TYR A 194 16.87 -13.91 11.96
N LEU A 195 18.20 -13.97 11.98
CA LEU A 195 19.01 -14.71 11.01
C LEU A 195 20.09 -15.51 11.75
N HIS A 196 20.13 -16.82 11.54
CA HIS A 196 21.21 -17.64 12.06
C HIS A 196 22.53 -17.35 11.33
N GLU A 197 23.65 -17.59 12.01
CA GLU A 197 24.99 -17.37 11.48
C GLU A 197 25.38 -18.36 10.36
N ASP A 198 24.63 -19.43 10.17
CA ASP A 198 24.77 -20.41 9.10
C ASP A 198 23.63 -20.36 8.07
N ASP A 199 22.79 -19.32 8.11
CA ASP A 199 21.74 -19.07 7.14
C ASP A 199 22.07 -17.87 6.25
N MET A 200 21.49 -17.87 5.04
CA MET A 200 21.55 -16.73 4.12
C MET A 200 20.13 -16.24 3.78
N LEU A 201 19.99 -14.93 3.65
CA LEU A 201 18.77 -14.32 3.12
C LEU A 201 18.75 -14.46 1.59
N THR A 202 17.63 -14.94 1.05
CA THR A 202 17.39 -14.89 -0.39
C THR A 202 17.06 -13.47 -0.83
N GLU A 203 17.24 -13.19 -2.11
CA GLU A 203 16.90 -11.89 -2.69
C GLU A 203 15.44 -11.52 -2.35
N ASN A 204 15.20 -10.25 -2.02
CA ASN A 204 13.89 -9.68 -1.71
C ASN A 204 13.17 -10.23 -0.45
N CYS A 205 13.69 -11.25 0.24
CA CYS A 205 12.93 -11.94 1.28
C CYS A 205 12.48 -11.05 2.45
N ILE A 206 13.24 -10.01 2.80
CA ILE A 206 12.86 -9.03 3.83
C ILE A 206 11.62 -8.25 3.39
N ARG A 207 11.64 -7.70 2.16
CA ARG A 207 10.52 -6.94 1.60
C ARG A 207 9.26 -7.79 1.53
N ASP A 208 9.38 -9.01 0.99
CA ASP A 208 8.26 -9.91 0.82
C ASP A 208 7.69 -10.37 2.18
N SER A 209 8.56 -10.54 3.19
CA SER A 209 8.17 -10.84 4.57
C SER A 209 7.37 -9.71 5.22
N VAL A 210 7.86 -8.46 5.12
CA VAL A 210 7.15 -7.28 5.63
C VAL A 210 5.79 -7.13 4.95
N GLN A 211 5.74 -7.26 3.62
CA GLN A 211 4.51 -7.19 2.85
C GLN A 211 3.50 -8.24 3.34
N ALA A 212 3.94 -9.49 3.55
CA ALA A 212 3.08 -10.57 4.02
C ALA A 212 2.53 -10.33 5.43
N ILE A 213 3.34 -9.78 6.35
CA ILE A 213 2.91 -9.39 7.71
C ILE A 213 1.80 -8.34 7.61
N GLU A 214 2.05 -7.27 6.87
CA GLU A 214 1.16 -6.11 6.75
C GLU A 214 -0.17 -6.48 6.06
N ASP A 215 -0.11 -7.25 4.97
CA ASP A 215 -1.30 -7.64 4.22
C ASP A 215 -2.21 -8.60 4.98
N GLN A 216 -1.62 -9.49 5.79
CA GLN A 216 -2.36 -10.49 6.55
C GLN A 216 -2.71 -10.01 7.97
N GLY A 217 -2.11 -8.90 8.42
CA GLY A 217 -2.30 -8.38 9.77
C GLY A 217 -1.83 -9.35 10.86
N VAL A 218 -0.68 -10.00 10.64
CA VAL A 218 -0.09 -10.97 11.57
C VAL A 218 1.13 -10.41 12.29
N ASP A 219 1.37 -10.82 13.54
CA ASP A 219 2.50 -10.32 14.34
C ASP A 219 3.83 -11.04 14.03
N PHE A 220 3.76 -12.24 13.47
CA PHE A 220 4.92 -13.08 13.20
C PHE A 220 4.71 -13.93 11.95
N ILE A 221 5.80 -14.15 11.22
CA ILE A 221 5.88 -15.10 10.11
C ILE A 221 7.21 -15.85 10.18
N HIS A 222 7.23 -17.05 9.59
CA HIS A 222 8.47 -17.77 9.35
C HIS A 222 8.70 -17.88 7.84
N GLY A 223 9.96 -17.77 7.42
CA GLY A 223 10.34 -18.01 6.03
C GLY A 223 10.28 -19.50 5.68
N GLY A 224 10.14 -19.80 4.39
CA GLY A 224 10.52 -21.12 3.86
C GLY A 224 12.04 -21.26 3.84
N VAL A 225 12.53 -22.50 3.88
CA VAL A 225 13.97 -22.82 3.88
C VAL A 225 14.34 -23.51 2.57
N ILE A 226 15.48 -23.13 2.00
CA ILE A 226 16.12 -23.83 0.88
C ILE A 226 17.44 -24.39 1.41
N GLU A 227 17.56 -25.71 1.45
CA GLU A 227 18.78 -26.38 1.92
C GLU A 227 19.81 -26.48 0.80
N ILE A 228 21.01 -25.98 1.05
CA ILE A 228 22.15 -26.10 0.13
C ILE A 228 23.03 -27.24 0.62
N TYR A 229 23.04 -28.33 -0.15
CA TYR A 229 23.95 -29.44 0.09
C TYR A 229 25.24 -29.21 -0.70
N GLN A 230 26.33 -28.89 -0.02
CA GLN A 230 27.65 -29.00 -0.64
C GLN A 230 27.93 -30.48 -0.90
N GLY A 231 27.94 -30.87 -2.18
CA GLY A 231 28.19 -32.25 -2.57
C GLY A 231 29.52 -32.73 -1.99
N THR A 232 29.47 -33.76 -1.16
CA THR A 232 30.64 -34.61 -0.98
C THR A 232 30.89 -35.27 -2.33
N ASN A 233 32.01 -34.94 -2.98
CA ASN A 233 32.59 -35.86 -3.95
C ASN A 233 32.68 -37.22 -3.25
N LYS A 234 31.86 -38.18 -3.68
CA LYS A 234 32.10 -39.59 -3.41
C LYS A 234 33.19 -40.06 -4.36
#